data_AF-A0A4Q9KLP6-F1
#
_entry.id   AF-A0A4Q9KLP6-F1
#
_cell.length_a   1.000
_cell.length_b   1.000
_cell.length_c   1.000
_cell.angle_alpha   90.00
_cell.angle_beta   90.00
_cell.angle_gamma   90.00
#
_symmetry.space_group_name_H-M   'P 1'
#
loop_
_entity.id
_entity.type
_entity.pdbx_description
1 polymer ?
#
loop_
_entity_poly.entity_id
_entity_poly.type
_entity_poly.pdbx_seq_one_letter_code
_entity_poly.pdbx_strand_id
1 'polypeptide(L)'
;MNSQLVLDALCMRLSAALEVLHRLDEPTRERLFGGNWRLMWGMRNRIAHGYLLMDPAIILRTVAIDVPGIVTAIRTELDDPPSASD
;
A
#
# COMPACT_ATOMS: atom_id res chain seq x y z
N MET A 1 -14.56 20.63 6.55
CA MET A 1 -14.24 19.21 6.25
C MET A 1 -13.63 18.62 7.51
N ASN A 2 -14.15 17.53 8.07
CA ASN A 2 -13.64 16.99 9.34
C ASN A 2 -12.35 16.20 9.09
N SER A 3 -11.21 16.73 9.53
CA SER A 3 -9.88 16.14 9.31
C SER A 3 -9.77 14.71 9.84
N GLN A 4 -10.49 14.37 10.91
CA GLN A 4 -10.51 13.00 11.46
C GLN A 4 -11.18 12.02 10.49
N LEU A 5 -12.35 12.38 9.95
CA LEU A 5 -13.05 11.51 8.98
C LEU A 5 -12.22 11.26 7.73
N VAL A 6 -11.44 12.25 7.28
CA VAL A 6 -10.52 12.09 6.15
C VAL A 6 -9.39 11.12 6.49
N LEU A 7 -8.81 11.23 7.69
CA LEU A 7 -7.75 10.32 8.14
C LEU A 7 -8.26 8.89 8.29
N ASP A 8 -9.42 8.69 8.89
CA ASP A 8 -10.05 7.37 9.04
C ASP A 8 -10.29 6.75 7.66
N ALA A 9 -10.81 7.55 6.73
CA ALA A 9 -11.05 7.16 5.34
C ALA A 9 -9.76 6.77 4.58
N LEU A 10 -8.65 7.48 4.83
CA LEU A 10 -7.34 7.16 4.24
C LEU A 10 -6.78 5.86 4.82
N CYS A 11 -6.81 5.70 6.15
CA CYS A 11 -6.38 4.49 6.82
C CYS A 11 -7.14 3.26 6.30
N MET A 12 -8.47 3.33 6.24
CA MET A 12 -9.29 2.20 5.76
C MET A 12 -9.03 1.87 4.29
N ARG A 13 -8.84 2.87 3.43
CA ARG A 13 -8.50 2.66 2.02
C ARG A 13 -7.12 2.06 1.85
N LEU A 14 -6.13 2.53 2.61
CA LEU A 14 -4.77 2.01 2.55
C LEU A 14 -4.71 0.56 3.06
N SER A 15 -5.38 0.25 4.16
CA SER A 15 -5.52 -1.13 4.64
C SER A 15 -6.16 -2.04 3.59
N ALA A 16 -7.28 -1.62 2.99
CA ALA A 16 -7.96 -2.41 1.96
C ALA A 16 -7.09 -2.63 0.72
N ALA A 17 -6.36 -1.61 0.27
CA ALA A 17 -5.44 -1.74 -0.86
C ALA A 17 -4.33 -2.77 -0.57
N LEU A 18 -3.71 -2.71 0.61
CA LEU A 18 -2.64 -3.62 1.00
C LEU A 18 -3.13 -5.06 1.19
N GLU A 19 -4.37 -5.26 1.65
CA GLU A 19 -5.03 -6.57 1.67
C GLU A 19 -5.20 -7.16 0.27
N VAL A 20 -5.63 -6.36 -0.70
CA VAL A 20 -5.77 -6.82 -2.07
C VAL A 20 -4.42 -7.22 -2.65
N LEU A 21 -3.38 -6.41 -2.44
CA LEU A 21 -2.02 -6.72 -2.89
C LEU A 21 -1.43 -7.96 -2.19
N HIS A 22 -1.84 -8.25 -0.96
CA HIS A 22 -1.39 -9.46 -0.25
C HIS A 22 -1.90 -10.76 -0.88
N ARG A 23 -3.00 -10.71 -1.65
CA ARG A 23 -3.57 -11.86 -2.38
C ARG A 23 -2.80 -12.21 -3.65
N LEU A 24 -1.88 -11.35 -4.10
CA LEU A 24 -0.98 -11.68 -5.19
C LEU A 24 -0.07 -12.84 -4.77
N ASP A 25 0.27 -13.68 -5.74
CA ASP A 25 1.28 -14.71 -5.55
C ASP A 25 2.64 -14.09 -5.20
N GLU A 26 3.46 -14.86 -4.49
CA GLU A 26 4.75 -14.38 -4.00
C GLU A 26 5.69 -13.88 -5.13
N PRO A 27 5.82 -14.58 -6.29
CA PRO A 27 6.63 -14.07 -7.40
C PRO A 27 6.18 -12.70 -7.91
N THR A 28 4.89 -12.48 -8.11
CA THR A 28 4.37 -11.20 -8.61
C THR A 28 4.57 -10.08 -7.60
N ARG A 29 4.34 -10.38 -6.33
CA ARG A 29 4.55 -9.42 -5.25
C ARG A 29 6.01 -9.04 -5.06
N GLU A 30 6.93 -10.01 -5.18
CA GLU A 30 8.38 -9.76 -5.13
C GLU A 30 8.84 -8.92 -6.32
N ARG A 31 8.35 -9.18 -7.54
CA ARG A 31 8.65 -8.33 -8.71
C ARG A 31 8.15 -6.89 -8.53
N LEU A 32 6.92 -6.71 -8.07
CA LEU A 32 6.29 -5.40 -7.93
C LEU A 32 6.89 -4.55 -6.80
N PHE A 33 7.15 -5.17 -5.65
CA PHE A 33 7.44 -4.44 -4.41
C PHE A 33 8.74 -4.86 -3.75
N GLY A 34 9.26 -6.06 -4.05
CA GLY A 34 10.48 -6.62 -3.50
C GLY A 34 10.63 -6.40 -2.00
N GLY A 35 11.81 -5.93 -1.59
CA GLY A 35 12.12 -5.61 -0.20
C GLY A 35 11.18 -4.58 0.47
N ASN A 36 10.45 -3.77 -0.31
CA ASN A 36 9.51 -2.79 0.25
C ASN A 36 8.21 -3.46 0.76
N TRP A 37 7.89 -4.68 0.32
CA TRP A 37 6.66 -5.35 0.74
C TRP A 37 6.55 -5.48 2.26
N ARG A 38 7.65 -5.77 2.95
CA ARG A 38 7.67 -5.89 4.41
C ARG A 38 7.29 -4.57 5.09
N LEU A 39 7.73 -3.44 4.55
CA LEU A 39 7.39 -2.11 5.06
C LEU A 39 5.91 -1.78 4.81
N MET A 40 5.42 -2.06 3.61
CA MET A 40 4.02 -1.89 3.25
C MET A 40 3.10 -2.71 4.16
N TRP A 41 3.40 -3.99 4.36
CA TRP A 41 2.63 -4.85 5.24
C TRP A 41 2.71 -4.41 6.71
N GLY A 42 3.87 -3.92 7.16
CA GLY A 42 4.04 -3.29 8.47
C GLY A 42 3.11 -2.10 8.67
N MET A 43 2.94 -1.25 7.64
CA MET A 43 2.01 -0.12 7.68
C MET A 43 0.55 -0.59 7.84
N ARG A 44 0.14 -1.61 7.09
CA ARG A 44 -1.19 -2.24 7.25
C ARG A 44 -1.40 -2.72 8.68
N ASN A 45 -0.41 -3.43 9.25
CA ASN A 45 -0.51 -3.95 10.62
C ASN A 45 -0.64 -2.83 11.65
N ARG A 46 0.09 -1.73 11.46
CA ARG A 46 0.00 -0.57 12.34
C ARG A 46 -1.38 0.09 12.29
N ILE A 47 -2.00 0.16 11.11
CA ILE A 47 -3.38 0.66 10.97
C ILE A 47 -4.37 -0.27 11.67
N ALA A 48 -4.25 -1.59 11.47
CA ALA A 48 -5.14 -2.59 12.08
C ALA A 48 -5.06 -2.63 13.61
N HIS A 49 -3.88 -2.40 14.18
CA HIS A 49 -3.67 -2.40 15.63
C HIS A 49 -4.04 -1.08 16.34
N GLY A 50 -4.48 -0.06 15.60
CA GLY A 50 -5.00 1.18 16.18
C GLY A 50 -4.27 2.42 15.68
N TYR A 51 -4.66 2.90 14.51
CA TYR A 51 -4.15 4.16 13.93
C TYR A 51 -4.49 5.41 14.76
N LEU A 52 -5.40 5.32 15.75
CA LEU A 52 -5.69 6.41 16.69
C LEU A 52 -4.45 6.86 17.48
N LEU A 53 -3.44 6.00 17.60
CA LEU A 53 -2.16 6.30 18.26
C LEU A 53 -1.05 6.66 17.26
N MET A 54 -1.34 6.66 15.95
CA MET A 54 -0.40 7.07 14.93
C MET A 54 -0.47 8.58 14.73
N ASP A 55 0.70 9.19 14.55
CA ASP A 55 0.79 10.57 14.09
C ASP A 55 0.12 10.68 12.69
N PRO A 56 -0.94 11.50 12.55
CA PRO A 56 -1.57 11.76 11.25
C PRO A 56 -0.60 12.17 10.15
N ALA A 57 0.49 12.85 10.48
CA ALA A 57 1.51 13.26 9.53
C ALA A 57 2.16 12.06 8.82
N ILE A 58 2.29 10.91 9.51
CA ILE A 58 2.81 9.68 8.91
C ILE A 58 1.86 9.16 7.83
N ILE A 59 0.56 9.09 8.13
CA ILE A 59 -0.45 8.64 7.15
C ILE A 59 -0.46 9.57 5.93
N LEU A 60 -0.50 10.88 6.15
CA LEU A 60 -0.52 11.86 5.08
C LEU A 60 0.75 11.80 4.23
N ARG A 61 1.93 11.63 4.85
CA ARG A 61 3.19 11.43 4.14
C ARG A 61 3.17 10.15 3.31
N THR A 62 2.70 9.03 3.87
CA THR A 62 2.61 7.77 3.12
C THR A 62 1.69 7.89 1.92
N VAL A 63 0.54 8.54 2.08
CA VAL A 63 -0.38 8.78 0.97
C VAL A 63 0.22 9.70 -0.09
N ALA A 64 0.95 10.74 0.32
CA ALA A 64 1.54 11.71 -0.61
C ALA A 64 2.79 11.19 -1.33
N ILE A 65 3.59 10.35 -0.67
CA ILE A 65 4.94 9.96 -1.14
C ILE A 65 4.99 8.50 -1.59
N ASP A 66 4.45 7.57 -0.80
CA ASP A 66 4.65 6.14 -1.03
C ASP A 66 3.57 5.57 -1.98
N VAL A 67 2.32 6.00 -1.83
CA VAL A 67 1.19 5.52 -2.66
C VAL A 67 1.41 5.78 -4.16
N PRO A 68 1.89 6.95 -4.61
CA PRO A 68 2.21 7.14 -6.03
C PRO A 68 3.21 6.12 -6.57
N GLY A 69 4.22 5.73 -5.78
CA GLY A 69 5.18 4.68 -6.17
C GLY A 69 4.52 3.31 -6.35
N ILE A 70 3.62 2.94 -5.43
CA ILE A 70 2.83 1.70 -5.53
C ILE A 70 1.97 1.71 -6.81
N VAL A 71 1.29 2.82 -7.09
CA VAL A 71 0.43 2.96 -8.28
C VAL A 71 1.26 2.88 -9.56
N THR A 72 2.42 3.52 -9.61
CA THR A 72 3.33 3.45 -10.76
C THR A 72 3.79 2.02 -11.01
N ALA A 73 4.25 1.30 -9.97
CA ALA A 73 4.69 -0.09 -10.11
C ALA A 73 3.58 -1.00 -10.68
N ILE A 74 2.36 -0.86 -10.16
CA ILE A 74 1.20 -1.64 -10.65
C ILE A 74 0.88 -1.28 -12.11
N ARG A 75 0.88 0.01 -12.47
CA ARG A 75 0.61 0.43 -13.85
C ARG A 75 1.67 -0.07 -14.82
N THR A 76 2.94 0.03 -14.44
CA THR A 76 4.05 -0.49 -15.27
C THR A 76 3.92 -1.99 -15.52
N GLU A 77 3.61 -2.80 -14.51
CA GLU A 77 3.38 -4.25 -14.70
C GLU A 77 2.16 -4.54 -15.59
N LEU A 78 1.13 -3.69 -15.57
CA LEU A 78 -0.05 -3.87 -16.44
C LEU A 78 0.21 -3.45 -17.89
N ASP A 79 1.05 -2.43 -18.10
CA ASP A 79 1.40 -1.92 -19.43
C ASP A 79 2.48 -2.78 -20.12
N ASP A 80 3.36 -3.42 -19.35
CA ASP A 80 4.42 -4.33 -19.83
C ASP A 80 4.51 -5.56 -18.91
N PRO A 81 3.53 -6.48 -18.97
CA PRO A 81 3.54 -7.67 -18.14
C PRO A 81 4.74 -8.54 -18.54
N PRO A 82 5.51 -9.11 -17.58
CA PRO A 82 6.60 -10.00 -17.90
C PRO A 82 6.04 -11.13 -18.76
N SER A 83 6.68 -11.38 -19.91
CA SER A 83 6.35 -12.50 -20.78
C SER A 83 6.17 -13.74 -19.92
N ALA A 84 4.98 -14.36 -20.01
CA ALA A 84 4.72 -15.62 -19.33
C ALA A 84 5.73 -16.64 -19.87
N SER A 85 6.85 -16.80 -19.17
CA SER A 85 7.82 -17.82 -19.50
C SER A 85 7.18 -19.19 -19.24
N ASP A 86 7.22 -20.02 -20.27
CA ASP A 86 6.69 -21.38 -20.40
C ASP A 86 6.99 -22.31 -19.20
#